data_AF-A0A447QG43-F1
#
_entry.id   AF-A0A447QG43-F1
#
_cell.length_a   1.000
_cell.length_b   1.000
_cell.length_c   1.000
_cell.angle_alpha   90.00
_cell.angle_beta   90.00
_cell.angle_gamma   90.00
#
_symmetry.space_group_name_H-M   'P 1'
#
loop_
_entity.id
_entity.type
_entity.pdbx_description
1 polymer ?
#
loop_
_entity_poly.entity_id
_entity_poly.type
_entity_poly.pdbx_seq_one_letter_code
_entity_poly.pdbx_strand_id
1 'polypeptide(L)'
;MGGGIACVTATRGGLPVRIKDINTQGINHALKYSWEVLGKRVRRKRMRPAERQKQMMLISGATDYCGFEQVDIVVEAVFEDLALKQQMVAEVEQHAAPHTVFASNTSSLPISQIAAKAQRPQQVIGLHYFSPVDKMPLVEVIPHAATSAETIATTVALAHKQGKTAIVVADRAGFYVNRILAPYINEAARCLLAGEPIEALDRALVDFGFPVGPITLLDEVGIDVGTKIIPVLVEELGPRFAAPAAFDTVLKDGRKGRKNGKGFYLYPSEGQQRQRRKRADTSVYTLLGITPKAHLPPAEIAQRCVMMMLNEAARCLEEGVIRSPRDGDIGAVFGIGFPPFLGGPFRYMDELGAEKVVKTLQYLQQQHGEHFAPCERLQRMAQQNERFYPR
;
A
#
# COMPACT_ATOMS: atom_id res chain seq x y z
N MET A 1 -10.97 -6.90 -0.53
CA MET A 1 -10.73 -6.01 0.63
C MET A 1 -11.86 -6.09 1.65
N GLY A 2 -13.12 -5.84 1.27
CA GLY A 2 -14.28 -5.79 2.20
C GLY A 2 -14.37 -6.95 3.21
N GLY A 3 -14.25 -8.21 2.77
CA GLY A 3 -14.29 -9.36 3.69
C GLY A 3 -13.13 -9.40 4.70
N GLY A 4 -11.95 -8.89 4.34
CA GLY A 4 -10.82 -8.75 5.26
C GLY A 4 -11.04 -7.66 6.29
N ILE A 5 -11.59 -6.52 5.86
CA ILE A 5 -11.98 -5.40 6.75
C ILE A 5 -13.04 -5.88 7.74
N ALA A 6 -14.14 -6.47 7.24
CA ALA A 6 -15.18 -7.04 8.10
C ALA A 6 -14.64 -8.07 9.10
N CYS A 7 -13.75 -8.96 8.64
CA CYS A 7 -13.10 -9.92 9.52
C CYS A 7 -12.31 -9.24 10.65
N VAL A 8 -11.49 -8.22 10.38
CA VAL A 8 -10.70 -7.56 11.45
C VAL A 8 -11.59 -6.71 12.37
N THR A 9 -12.64 -6.09 11.84
CA THR A 9 -13.64 -5.35 12.62
C THR A 9 -14.33 -6.26 13.65
N ALA A 10 -14.81 -7.42 13.22
CA ALA A 10 -15.47 -8.37 14.12
C ALA A 10 -14.48 -9.05 15.08
N THR A 11 -13.32 -9.51 14.58
CA THR A 11 -12.47 -10.43 15.34
C THR A 11 -11.43 -9.75 16.22
N ARG A 12 -10.95 -8.57 15.83
CA ARG A 12 -10.00 -7.76 16.61
C ARG A 12 -10.71 -6.59 17.28
N GLY A 13 -11.57 -5.89 16.53
CA GLY A 13 -12.37 -4.79 17.06
C GLY A 13 -13.46 -5.22 18.03
N GLY A 14 -13.95 -6.47 17.92
CA GLY A 14 -15.09 -6.92 18.72
C GLY A 14 -16.37 -6.15 18.41
N LEU A 15 -16.46 -5.55 17.21
CA LEU A 15 -17.58 -4.71 16.79
C LEU A 15 -18.50 -5.47 15.83
N PRO A 16 -19.83 -5.25 15.89
CA PRO A 16 -20.73 -5.71 14.84
C PRO A 16 -20.37 -5.04 13.51
N VAL A 17 -20.45 -5.80 12.43
CA VAL A 17 -20.17 -5.31 11.07
C VAL A 17 -21.21 -5.85 10.09
N ARG A 18 -21.62 -4.98 9.17
CA ARG A 18 -22.57 -5.31 8.12
C ARG A 18 -21.90 -5.17 6.76
N ILE A 19 -21.98 -6.23 5.97
CA ILE A 19 -21.40 -6.32 4.63
C ILE A 19 -22.51 -6.01 3.63
N LYS A 20 -22.36 -4.90 2.91
CA LYS A 20 -23.22 -4.59 1.77
C LYS A 20 -22.48 -4.93 0.47
N ASP A 21 -23.13 -5.68 -0.40
CA ASP A 21 -22.64 -5.98 -1.76
C ASP A 21 -23.82 -5.89 -2.74
N ILE A 22 -23.55 -5.82 -4.04
CA ILE A 22 -24.60 -5.80 -5.07
C ILE A 22 -25.23 -7.19 -5.28
N ASN A 23 -24.57 -8.25 -4.83
CA ASN A 23 -25.08 -9.61 -4.95
C ASN A 23 -24.72 -10.48 -3.74
N THR A 24 -25.48 -11.56 -3.55
CA THR A 24 -25.29 -12.50 -2.44
C THR A 24 -23.99 -13.30 -2.53
N GLN A 25 -23.41 -13.46 -3.73
CA GLN A 25 -22.15 -14.17 -3.91
C GLN A 25 -20.98 -13.42 -3.25
N GLY A 26 -20.92 -12.09 -3.40
CA GLY A 26 -19.93 -11.24 -2.75
C GLY A 26 -20.01 -11.32 -1.22
N ILE A 27 -21.23 -11.26 -0.67
CA ILE A 27 -21.49 -11.43 0.76
C ILE A 27 -21.02 -12.80 1.24
N ASN A 28 -21.41 -13.87 0.53
CA ASN A 28 -21.02 -15.24 0.87
C ASN A 28 -19.50 -15.42 0.83
N HIS A 29 -18.81 -14.80 -0.13
CA HIS A 29 -17.35 -14.82 -0.20
C HIS A 29 -16.72 -14.16 1.04
N ALA A 30 -17.24 -13.02 1.47
CA ALA A 30 -16.74 -12.32 2.65
C ALA A 30 -17.00 -13.08 3.96
N LEU A 31 -18.17 -13.71 4.10
CA LEU A 31 -18.48 -14.60 5.22
C LEU A 31 -17.57 -15.83 5.24
N LYS A 32 -17.37 -16.46 4.07
CA LYS A 32 -16.45 -17.59 3.91
C LYS A 32 -15.02 -17.22 4.29
N TYR A 33 -14.54 -16.04 3.90
CA TYR A 33 -13.22 -15.54 4.28
C TYR A 33 -13.02 -15.53 5.81
N SER A 34 -13.95 -14.88 6.52
CA SER A 34 -13.92 -14.82 7.99
C SER A 34 -14.00 -16.20 8.62
N TRP A 35 -14.86 -17.08 8.09
CA TRP A 35 -14.98 -18.46 8.55
C TRP A 35 -13.67 -19.24 8.41
N GLU A 36 -12.96 -19.10 7.30
CA GLU A 36 -11.70 -19.79 7.05
C GLU A 36 -10.57 -19.26 7.93
N VAL A 37 -10.47 -17.94 8.11
CA VAL A 37 -9.49 -17.30 8.99
C VAL A 37 -9.67 -17.80 10.43
N LEU A 38 -10.90 -17.81 10.94
CA LEU A 38 -11.21 -18.32 12.26
C LEU A 38 -11.06 -19.84 12.36
N GLY A 39 -11.48 -20.57 11.33
CA GLY A 39 -11.34 -22.02 11.23
C GLY A 39 -9.87 -22.48 11.31
N LYS A 40 -8.94 -21.71 10.73
CA LYS A 40 -7.49 -21.95 10.89
C LYS A 40 -7.06 -21.88 12.36
N ARG A 41 -7.60 -20.95 13.15
CA ARG A 41 -7.30 -20.82 14.60
C ARG A 41 -7.87 -21.99 15.39
N VAL A 42 -9.11 -22.39 15.09
CA VAL A 42 -9.76 -23.57 15.72
C VAL A 42 -8.96 -24.84 15.43
N ARG A 43 -8.58 -25.10 14.17
CA ARG A 43 -7.75 -26.27 13.80
C ARG A 43 -6.39 -26.28 14.50
N ARG A 44 -5.82 -25.10 14.75
CA ARG A 44 -4.56 -24.93 15.51
C ARG A 44 -4.76 -24.94 17.04
N LYS A 45 -5.96 -25.24 17.53
CA LYS A 45 -6.32 -25.23 18.97
C LYS A 45 -6.06 -23.88 19.67
N ARG A 46 -6.07 -22.77 18.92
CA ARG A 46 -5.90 -21.40 19.45
C ARG A 46 -7.24 -20.69 19.69
N MET A 47 -8.36 -21.38 19.48
CA MET A 47 -9.72 -20.86 19.61
C MET A 47 -10.70 -22.04 19.73
N ARG A 48 -11.73 -21.90 20.55
CA ARG A 48 -12.81 -22.90 20.67
C ARG A 48 -13.85 -22.73 19.55
N PRO A 49 -14.52 -23.80 19.09
CA PRO A 49 -15.58 -23.71 18.08
C PRO A 49 -16.71 -22.71 18.44
N ALA A 50 -17.10 -22.66 19.72
CA ALA A 50 -18.10 -21.73 20.24
C ALA A 50 -17.65 -20.25 20.15
N GLU A 51 -16.35 -19.97 20.37
CA GLU A 51 -15.79 -18.62 20.23
C GLU A 51 -15.80 -18.16 18.77
N ARG A 52 -15.50 -19.07 17.83
CA ARG A 52 -15.66 -18.78 16.40
C ARG A 52 -17.10 -18.42 16.07
N GLN A 53 -18.08 -19.21 16.56
CA GLN A 53 -19.50 -18.91 16.32
C GLN A 53 -19.88 -17.53 16.87
N LYS A 54 -19.44 -17.20 18.10
CA LYS A 54 -19.63 -15.87 18.70
C LYS A 54 -19.09 -14.74 17.81
N GLN A 55 -17.90 -14.89 17.26
CA GLN A 55 -17.32 -13.87 16.36
C GLN A 55 -18.05 -13.81 15.01
N MET A 56 -18.48 -14.94 14.47
CA MET A 56 -19.25 -14.96 13.21
C MET A 56 -20.63 -14.28 13.37
N MET A 57 -21.24 -14.34 14.56
CA MET A 57 -22.51 -13.64 14.83
C MET A 57 -22.39 -12.11 14.79
N LEU A 58 -21.17 -11.55 14.85
CA LEU A 58 -20.93 -10.12 14.65
C LEU A 58 -20.96 -9.72 13.17
N ILE A 59 -20.93 -10.67 12.24
CA ILE A 59 -20.83 -10.40 10.80
C ILE A 59 -22.18 -10.72 10.17
N SER A 60 -22.84 -9.69 9.65
CA SER A 60 -24.07 -9.81 8.88
C SER A 60 -23.86 -9.28 7.47
N GLY A 61 -24.77 -9.59 6.54
CA GLY A 61 -24.71 -9.01 5.20
C GLY A 61 -26.09 -8.87 4.56
N ALA A 62 -26.19 -7.88 3.67
CA ALA A 62 -27.40 -7.57 2.92
C ALA A 62 -27.03 -7.01 1.54
N THR A 63 -27.96 -7.05 0.60
CA THR A 63 -27.77 -6.44 -0.73
C THR A 63 -28.28 -5.01 -0.82
N ASP A 64 -28.95 -4.54 0.22
CA ASP A 64 -29.49 -3.19 0.39
C ASP A 64 -28.82 -2.46 1.57
N TYR A 65 -29.32 -1.27 1.87
CA TYR A 65 -28.86 -0.42 2.98
C TYR A 65 -29.55 -0.72 4.31
N CYS A 66 -30.26 -1.85 4.45
CA CYS A 66 -30.97 -2.16 5.70
C CYS A 66 -30.03 -2.16 6.91
N GLY A 67 -30.35 -1.34 7.91
CA GLY A 67 -29.60 -1.21 9.16
C GLY A 67 -28.50 -0.15 9.13
N PHE A 68 -28.35 0.62 8.06
CA PHE A 68 -27.38 1.71 7.97
C PHE A 68 -27.76 2.92 8.83
N GLU A 69 -29.04 3.06 9.18
CA GLU A 69 -29.55 4.07 10.12
C GLU A 69 -28.93 4.00 11.54
N GLN A 70 -28.21 2.92 11.88
CA GLN A 70 -27.52 2.76 13.17
C GLN A 70 -25.99 2.65 13.05
N VAL A 71 -25.42 2.91 11.87
CA VAL A 71 -23.99 2.73 11.61
C VAL A 71 -23.21 4.01 11.90
N ASP A 72 -22.11 3.89 12.66
CA ASP A 72 -21.24 5.03 12.97
C ASP A 72 -20.22 5.32 11.86
N ILE A 73 -19.68 4.29 11.21
CA ILE A 73 -18.68 4.39 10.13
C ILE A 73 -19.01 3.38 9.03
N VAL A 74 -19.08 3.85 7.78
CA VAL A 74 -19.12 3.03 6.57
C VAL A 74 -17.73 3.03 5.95
N VAL A 75 -17.17 1.84 5.68
CA VAL A 75 -15.90 1.70 4.95
C VAL A 75 -16.18 1.19 3.53
N GLU A 76 -15.95 2.06 2.55
CA GLU A 76 -16.12 1.75 1.13
C GLU A 76 -14.89 1.00 0.59
N ALA A 77 -15.11 -0.14 -0.07
CA ALA A 77 -14.04 -0.99 -0.62
C ALA A 77 -14.40 -1.58 -1.99
N VAL A 78 -14.99 -0.76 -2.85
CA VAL A 78 -15.35 -1.06 -4.25
C VAL A 78 -14.22 -0.69 -5.22
N PHE A 79 -14.49 -0.81 -6.52
CA PHE A 79 -13.52 -0.49 -7.57
C PHE A 79 -13.06 0.98 -7.55
N GLU A 80 -11.88 1.21 -8.11
CA GLU A 80 -11.33 2.55 -8.35
C GLU A 80 -12.08 3.23 -9.50
N ASP A 81 -13.24 3.80 -9.17
CA ASP A 81 -14.09 4.61 -10.05
C ASP A 81 -14.64 5.79 -9.25
N LEU A 82 -14.32 7.01 -9.66
CA LEU A 82 -14.69 8.23 -8.94
C LEU A 82 -16.20 8.45 -8.92
N ALA A 83 -16.90 8.19 -10.03
CA ALA A 83 -18.34 8.40 -10.14
C ALA A 83 -19.10 7.44 -9.23
N LEU A 84 -18.68 6.16 -9.21
CA LEU A 84 -19.23 5.16 -8.31
C LEU A 84 -19.01 5.53 -6.84
N LYS A 85 -17.80 5.99 -6.47
CA LYS A 85 -17.50 6.38 -5.09
C LYS A 85 -18.32 7.61 -4.66
N GLN A 86 -18.46 8.62 -5.52
CA GLN A 86 -19.33 9.78 -5.27
C GLN A 86 -20.79 9.37 -5.13
N GLN A 87 -21.28 8.45 -5.95
CA GLN A 87 -22.63 7.88 -5.82
C GLN A 87 -22.81 7.19 -4.46
N MET A 88 -21.83 6.38 -4.03
CA MET A 88 -21.89 5.72 -2.72
C MET A 88 -21.88 6.69 -1.55
N VAL A 89 -21.15 7.81 -1.64
CA VAL A 89 -21.23 8.89 -0.64
C VAL A 89 -22.66 9.40 -0.53
N ALA A 90 -23.30 9.73 -1.65
CA ALA A 90 -24.68 10.22 -1.67
C ALA A 90 -25.69 9.18 -1.13
N GLU A 91 -25.53 7.90 -1.50
CA GLU A 91 -26.38 6.81 -0.99
C GLU A 91 -26.23 6.63 0.53
N VAL A 92 -25.01 6.73 1.06
CA VAL A 92 -24.78 6.66 2.51
C VAL A 92 -25.35 7.90 3.22
N GLU A 93 -25.23 9.09 2.64
CA GLU A 93 -25.85 10.30 3.19
C GLU A 93 -27.37 10.22 3.26
N GLN A 94 -28.00 9.51 2.31
CA GLN A 94 -29.43 9.29 2.24
C GLN A 94 -29.94 8.19 3.20
N HIS A 95 -29.19 7.09 3.35
CA HIS A 95 -29.66 5.91 4.07
C HIS A 95 -29.07 5.72 5.48
N ALA A 96 -27.98 6.41 5.81
CA ALA A 96 -27.35 6.32 7.13
C ALA A 96 -27.70 7.51 8.02
N ALA A 97 -27.37 7.40 9.31
CA ALA A 97 -27.61 8.47 10.26
C ALA A 97 -26.80 9.74 9.91
N PRO A 98 -27.26 10.93 10.34
CA PRO A 98 -26.55 12.18 10.07
C PRO A 98 -25.13 12.24 10.62
N HIS A 99 -24.79 11.43 11.62
CA HIS A 99 -23.45 11.36 12.21
C HIS A 99 -22.51 10.37 11.52
N THR A 100 -23.02 9.54 10.59
CA THR A 100 -22.25 8.46 9.97
C THR A 100 -21.06 9.00 9.17
N VAL A 101 -19.86 8.51 9.47
CA VAL A 101 -18.64 8.78 8.73
C VAL A 101 -18.55 7.88 7.50
N PHE A 102 -18.18 8.45 6.35
CA PHE A 102 -17.84 7.71 5.14
C PHE A 102 -16.32 7.63 4.99
N ALA A 103 -15.77 6.43 5.05
CA ALA A 103 -14.35 6.17 4.92
C ALA A 103 -14.04 5.40 3.62
N SER A 104 -13.29 6.00 2.70
CA SER A 104 -12.89 5.34 1.45
C SER A 104 -11.59 4.55 1.60
N ASN A 105 -11.58 3.27 1.20
CA ASN A 105 -10.37 2.45 1.07
C ASN A 105 -9.70 2.62 -0.31
N THR A 106 -9.84 3.78 -0.97
CA THR A 106 -9.14 4.03 -2.23
C THR A 106 -7.62 3.98 -2.04
N SER A 107 -6.89 3.58 -3.08
CA SER A 107 -5.42 3.57 -3.10
C SER A 107 -4.80 4.64 -4.00
N SER A 108 -5.62 5.39 -4.75
CA SER A 108 -5.16 6.30 -5.80
C SER A 108 -5.97 7.59 -5.94
N LEU A 109 -7.28 7.56 -5.67
CA LEU A 109 -8.13 8.73 -5.88
C LEU A 109 -7.98 9.70 -4.70
N PRO A 110 -7.80 11.01 -4.94
CA PRO A 110 -7.84 12.00 -3.88
C PRO A 110 -9.20 11.99 -3.16
N ILE A 111 -9.16 11.99 -1.83
CA ILE A 111 -10.35 11.97 -0.98
C ILE A 111 -11.18 13.23 -1.18
N SER A 112 -10.53 14.38 -1.42
CA SER A 112 -11.16 15.64 -1.81
C SER A 112 -12.06 15.50 -3.03
N GLN A 113 -11.66 14.72 -4.04
CA GLN A 113 -12.49 14.46 -5.23
C GLN A 113 -13.69 13.57 -4.90
N ILE A 114 -13.52 12.58 -4.02
CA ILE A 114 -14.62 11.72 -3.56
C ILE A 114 -15.63 12.55 -2.76
N ALA A 115 -15.15 13.47 -1.92
CA ALA A 115 -15.97 14.34 -1.08
C ALA A 115 -16.61 15.53 -1.83
N ALA A 116 -16.21 15.81 -3.07
CA ALA A 116 -16.56 17.06 -3.78
C ALA A 116 -18.06 17.32 -3.94
N LYS A 117 -18.88 16.25 -3.95
CA LYS A 117 -20.35 16.33 -4.08
C LYS A 117 -21.10 15.94 -2.80
N ALA A 118 -20.37 15.70 -1.70
CA ALA A 118 -20.97 15.31 -0.43
C ALA A 118 -21.77 16.48 0.16
N GLN A 119 -22.92 16.19 0.76
CA GLN A 119 -23.67 17.15 1.57
C GLN A 119 -22.96 17.42 2.91
N ARG A 120 -22.22 16.42 3.41
CA ARG A 120 -21.49 16.45 4.68
C ARG A 120 -20.01 16.09 4.46
N PRO A 121 -19.26 16.90 3.69
CA PRO A 121 -17.87 16.58 3.33
C PRO A 121 -16.96 16.44 4.56
N GLN A 122 -17.29 17.07 5.68
CA GLN A 122 -16.59 16.94 6.96
C GLN A 122 -16.60 15.52 7.56
N GLN A 123 -17.51 14.66 7.10
CA GLN A 123 -17.63 13.24 7.49
C GLN A 123 -17.03 12.29 6.46
N VAL A 124 -16.43 12.80 5.37
CA VAL A 124 -15.74 12.00 4.36
C VAL A 124 -14.24 11.99 4.66
N ILE A 125 -13.64 10.79 4.68
CA ILE A 125 -12.22 10.57 4.98
C ILE A 125 -11.68 9.37 4.20
N GLY A 126 -10.37 9.30 3.97
CA GLY A 126 -9.71 8.07 3.54
C GLY A 126 -9.34 7.18 4.72
N LEU A 127 -9.55 5.87 4.57
CA LEU A 127 -9.07 4.82 5.46
C LEU A 127 -8.49 3.69 4.62
N HIS A 128 -7.23 3.86 4.23
CA HIS A 128 -6.55 2.97 3.30
C HIS A 128 -5.90 1.80 4.05
N TYR A 129 -6.44 0.61 3.82
CA TYR A 129 -5.94 -0.67 4.33
C TYR A 129 -4.99 -1.33 3.33
N PHE A 130 -3.96 -1.99 3.86
CA PHE A 130 -3.02 -2.77 3.07
C PHE A 130 -3.45 -4.25 3.00
N SER A 131 -3.33 -4.83 1.81
CA SER A 131 -3.66 -6.24 1.57
C SER A 131 -2.46 -7.15 1.89
N PRO A 132 -2.65 -8.31 2.54
CA PRO A 132 -3.90 -8.81 3.13
C PRO A 132 -4.27 -8.12 4.44
N VAL A 133 -5.53 -7.70 4.57
CA VAL A 133 -6.01 -6.88 5.70
C VAL A 133 -5.82 -7.57 7.05
N ASP A 134 -5.93 -8.88 7.18
CA ASP A 134 -5.75 -9.56 8.48
C ASP A 134 -4.29 -9.64 8.94
N LYS A 135 -3.33 -9.39 8.04
CA LYS A 135 -1.89 -9.52 8.29
C LYS A 135 -1.17 -8.18 8.37
N MET A 136 -1.50 -7.25 7.48
CA MET A 136 -0.80 -5.97 7.41
C MET A 136 -1.15 -5.09 8.62
N PRO A 137 -0.17 -4.59 9.38
CA PRO A 137 -0.44 -3.84 10.60
C PRO A 137 -0.83 -2.39 10.36
N LEU A 138 -0.44 -1.79 9.24
CA LEU A 138 -0.67 -0.38 8.94
C LEU A 138 -2.08 -0.11 8.40
N VAL A 139 -2.59 1.09 8.68
CA VAL A 139 -3.59 1.80 7.86
C VAL A 139 -3.17 3.26 7.71
N GLU A 140 -3.45 3.85 6.55
CA GLU A 140 -3.33 5.29 6.33
C GLU A 140 -4.69 5.95 6.53
N VAL A 141 -4.73 7.03 7.33
CA VAL A 141 -5.92 7.86 7.56
C VAL A 141 -5.71 9.18 6.82
N ILE A 142 -6.59 9.47 5.86
CA ILE A 142 -6.36 10.53 4.88
C ILE A 142 -7.47 11.59 4.97
N PRO A 143 -7.33 12.61 5.83
CA PRO A 143 -8.23 13.75 5.81
C PRO A 143 -8.01 14.62 4.57
N HIS A 144 -9.11 15.09 3.99
CA HIS A 144 -9.09 16.21 3.06
C HIS A 144 -9.32 17.52 3.83
N ALA A 145 -9.27 18.66 3.13
CA ALA A 145 -9.30 19.98 3.75
C ALA A 145 -10.55 20.25 4.62
N ALA A 146 -11.71 19.65 4.29
CA ALA A 146 -12.95 19.84 5.04
C ALA A 146 -13.19 18.75 6.11
N THR A 147 -12.42 17.65 6.13
CA THR A 147 -12.60 16.58 7.12
C THR A 147 -12.48 17.12 8.55
N SER A 148 -13.47 16.85 9.41
CA SER A 148 -13.45 17.35 10.79
C SER A 148 -12.44 16.59 11.66
N ALA A 149 -11.98 17.24 12.72
CA ALA A 149 -11.10 16.61 13.71
C ALA A 149 -11.78 15.39 14.40
N GLU A 150 -13.09 15.45 14.60
CA GLU A 150 -13.88 14.33 15.13
C GLU A 150 -13.88 13.14 14.17
N THR A 151 -14.08 13.36 12.88
CA THR A 151 -14.01 12.30 11.86
C THR A 151 -12.63 11.63 11.83
N ILE A 152 -11.56 12.42 11.93
CA ILE A 152 -10.19 11.89 12.03
C ILE A 152 -10.02 11.04 13.29
N ALA A 153 -10.40 11.57 14.45
CA ALA A 153 -10.27 10.88 15.74
C ALA A 153 -11.06 9.56 15.77
N THR A 154 -12.31 9.58 15.28
CA THR A 154 -13.19 8.42 15.19
C THR A 154 -12.62 7.34 14.27
N THR A 155 -12.05 7.74 13.14
CA THR A 155 -11.40 6.83 12.18
C THR A 155 -10.12 6.20 12.74
N VAL A 156 -9.29 7.01 13.41
CA VAL A 156 -8.08 6.52 14.11
C VAL A 156 -8.47 5.55 15.25
N ALA A 157 -9.51 5.87 16.02
CA ALA A 157 -10.00 4.99 17.09
C ALA A 157 -10.51 3.65 16.55
N LEU A 158 -11.21 3.64 15.41
CA LEU A 158 -11.61 2.40 14.72
C LEU A 158 -10.39 1.57 14.33
N ALA A 159 -9.38 2.18 13.70
CA ALA A 159 -8.15 1.51 13.30
C ALA A 159 -7.45 0.85 14.51
N HIS A 160 -7.31 1.58 15.62
CA HIS A 160 -6.73 1.04 16.85
C HIS A 160 -7.54 -0.12 17.41
N LYS A 161 -8.88 -0.02 17.47
CA LYS A 161 -9.75 -1.14 17.89
C LYS A 161 -9.54 -2.37 17.01
N GLN A 162 -9.37 -2.20 15.71
CA GLN A 162 -9.06 -3.29 14.78
C GLN A 162 -7.64 -3.87 14.94
N GLY A 163 -6.84 -3.38 15.91
CA GLY A 163 -5.46 -3.78 16.12
C GLY A 163 -4.55 -3.35 14.97
N LYS A 164 -4.82 -2.17 14.39
CA LYS A 164 -3.99 -1.51 13.39
C LYS A 164 -3.18 -0.39 14.00
N THR A 165 -2.06 -0.08 13.37
CA THR A 165 -1.31 1.14 13.57
C THR A 165 -1.76 2.14 12.52
N ALA A 166 -2.35 3.26 12.95
CA ALA A 166 -2.78 4.32 12.06
C ALA A 166 -1.68 5.38 11.92
N ILE A 167 -1.46 5.85 10.69
CA ILE A 167 -0.72 7.08 10.41
C ILE A 167 -1.64 8.06 9.69
N VAL A 168 -1.59 9.34 10.06
CA VAL A 168 -2.37 10.37 9.39
C VAL A 168 -1.52 11.00 8.29
N VAL A 169 -2.01 10.94 7.06
CA VAL A 169 -1.30 11.41 5.86
C VAL A 169 -2.17 12.38 5.08
N ALA A 170 -1.57 13.38 4.44
CA ALA A 170 -2.32 14.35 3.65
C ALA A 170 -2.90 13.72 2.38
N ASP A 171 -4.03 14.26 1.92
CA ASP A 171 -4.66 13.90 0.65
C ASP A 171 -3.83 14.39 -0.54
N ARG A 172 -2.88 13.55 -0.97
CA ARG A 172 -2.04 13.76 -2.17
C ARG A 172 -1.92 12.44 -2.94
N ALA A 173 -1.61 12.50 -4.25
CA ALA A 173 -1.42 11.29 -5.07
C ALA A 173 -0.50 10.25 -4.42
N GLY A 174 -1.02 9.01 -4.32
CA GLY A 174 -0.34 7.85 -3.75
C GLY A 174 -0.11 7.91 -2.24
N PHE A 175 -0.72 8.87 -1.54
CA PHE A 175 -0.57 9.09 -0.11
C PHE A 175 0.90 9.10 0.31
N TYR A 176 1.28 8.34 1.35
CA TYR A 176 2.67 8.23 1.75
C TYR A 176 3.29 6.92 1.23
N VAL A 177 2.69 5.77 1.56
CA VAL A 177 3.31 4.46 1.32
C VAL A 177 3.47 4.16 -0.17
N ASN A 178 2.41 4.30 -0.97
CA ASN A 178 2.50 4.02 -2.41
C ASN A 178 3.42 5.02 -3.11
N ARG A 179 3.40 6.29 -2.65
CA ARG A 179 4.25 7.36 -3.18
C ARG A 179 5.74 7.06 -3.01
N ILE A 180 6.21 6.65 -1.83
CA ILE A 180 7.64 6.32 -1.65
C ILE A 180 8.02 4.96 -2.26
N LEU A 181 7.06 4.06 -2.44
CA LEU A 181 7.29 2.74 -3.03
C LEU A 181 7.45 2.79 -4.55
N ALA A 182 6.72 3.67 -5.25
CA ALA A 182 6.77 3.80 -6.70
C ALA A 182 8.19 4.01 -7.27
N PRO A 183 9.00 4.98 -6.80
CA PRO A 183 10.34 5.19 -7.33
C PRO A 183 11.30 4.03 -7.01
N TYR A 184 11.10 3.33 -5.89
CA TYR A 184 11.84 2.10 -5.54
C TYR A 184 11.57 0.97 -6.55
N ILE A 185 10.30 0.74 -6.90
CA ILE A 185 9.92 -0.27 -7.90
C ILE A 185 10.40 0.15 -9.30
N ASN A 186 10.26 1.43 -9.65
CA ASN A 186 10.72 1.95 -10.94
C ASN A 186 12.23 1.77 -11.12
N GLU A 187 13.03 1.91 -10.06
CA GLU A 187 14.47 1.69 -10.16
C GLU A 187 14.83 0.21 -10.29
N ALA A 188 14.15 -0.69 -9.56
CA ALA A 188 14.30 -2.13 -9.76
C ALA A 188 13.92 -2.55 -11.20
N ALA A 189 12.87 -1.95 -11.74
CA ALA A 189 12.45 -2.10 -13.13
C ALA A 189 13.52 -1.62 -14.13
N ARG A 190 14.20 -0.49 -13.88
CA ARG A 190 15.32 -0.02 -14.71
C ARG A 190 16.50 -0.98 -14.66
N CYS A 191 16.82 -1.53 -13.50
CA CYS A 191 17.87 -2.55 -13.36
C CYS A 191 17.53 -3.81 -14.16
N LEU A 192 16.28 -4.27 -14.11
CA LEU A 192 15.79 -5.39 -14.92
C LEU A 192 15.99 -5.12 -16.42
N LEU A 193 15.65 -3.93 -16.89
CA LEU A 193 15.81 -3.55 -18.30
C LEU A 193 17.28 -3.39 -18.72
N ALA A 194 18.17 -3.10 -17.77
CA ALA A 194 19.61 -3.14 -17.99
C ALA A 194 20.16 -4.58 -18.09
N GLY A 195 19.33 -5.60 -17.89
CA GLY A 195 19.69 -7.01 -18.01
C GLY A 195 19.92 -7.73 -16.69
N GLU A 196 19.67 -7.09 -15.54
CA GLU A 196 19.78 -7.79 -14.25
C GLU A 196 18.70 -8.87 -14.10
N PRO A 197 19.07 -10.11 -13.70
CA PRO A 197 18.09 -11.17 -13.49
C PRO A 197 17.09 -10.84 -12.39
N ILE A 198 15.82 -11.21 -12.58
CA ILE A 198 14.72 -11.00 -11.63
C ILE A 198 15.08 -11.54 -10.23
N GLU A 199 15.64 -12.76 -10.16
CA GLU A 199 16.04 -13.37 -8.90
C GLU A 199 17.21 -12.62 -8.21
N ALA A 200 18.13 -12.05 -9.00
CA ALA A 200 19.25 -11.29 -8.46
C ALA A 200 18.78 -9.97 -7.85
N LEU A 201 17.85 -9.28 -8.51
CA LEU A 201 17.20 -8.07 -8.00
C LEU A 201 16.48 -8.34 -6.69
N ASP A 202 15.63 -9.38 -6.67
CA ASP A 202 14.89 -9.71 -5.46
C ASP A 202 15.82 -10.14 -4.32
N ARG A 203 16.86 -10.90 -4.65
CA ARG A 203 17.83 -11.35 -3.64
C ARG A 203 18.61 -10.18 -3.04
N ALA A 204 19.05 -9.22 -3.86
CA ALA A 204 19.78 -8.04 -3.40
C ALA A 204 19.01 -7.26 -2.33
N LEU A 205 17.71 -7.04 -2.54
CA LEU A 205 16.88 -6.28 -1.59
C LEU A 205 16.47 -7.11 -0.36
N VAL A 206 16.33 -8.43 -0.51
CA VAL A 206 16.15 -9.33 0.65
C VAL A 206 17.42 -9.37 1.50
N ASP A 207 18.60 -9.45 0.89
CA ASP A 207 19.89 -9.42 1.60
C ASP A 207 20.15 -8.07 2.27
N PHE A 208 19.64 -6.97 1.70
CA PHE A 208 19.63 -5.66 2.35
C PHE A 208 18.73 -5.64 3.61
N GLY A 209 17.70 -6.50 3.68
CA GLY A 209 16.85 -6.70 4.85
C GLY A 209 15.35 -6.57 4.62
N PHE A 210 14.89 -6.36 3.38
CA PHE A 210 13.46 -6.36 3.08
C PHE A 210 12.88 -7.78 3.21
N PRO A 211 11.62 -7.95 3.64
CA PRO A 211 11.00 -9.27 3.76
C PRO A 211 10.74 -9.92 2.39
N VAL A 212 10.59 -9.10 1.35
CA VAL A 212 10.21 -9.49 0.00
C VAL A 212 10.95 -8.59 -0.99
N GLY A 213 11.47 -9.17 -2.08
CA GLY A 213 12.13 -8.40 -3.14
C GLY A 213 11.15 -7.58 -3.99
N PRO A 214 11.62 -6.52 -4.68
CA PRO A 214 10.78 -5.57 -5.41
C PRO A 214 9.91 -6.21 -6.51
N ILE A 215 10.46 -7.16 -7.26
CA ILE A 215 9.73 -7.81 -8.36
C ILE A 215 8.71 -8.79 -7.80
N THR A 216 9.06 -9.53 -6.74
CA THR A 216 8.10 -10.33 -5.99
C THR A 216 6.95 -9.49 -5.47
N LEU A 217 7.26 -8.35 -4.84
CA LEU A 217 6.27 -7.46 -4.24
C LEU A 217 5.30 -6.95 -5.31
N LEU A 218 5.80 -6.57 -6.48
CA LEU A 218 4.98 -6.12 -7.59
C LEU A 218 4.00 -7.21 -8.08
N ASP A 219 4.44 -8.47 -8.14
CA ASP A 219 3.56 -9.60 -8.46
C ASP A 219 2.52 -9.89 -7.37
N GLU A 220 2.85 -9.65 -6.09
CA GLU A 220 1.92 -9.88 -4.97
C GLU A 220 0.84 -8.80 -4.88
N VAL A 221 1.21 -7.54 -5.07
CA VAL A 221 0.28 -6.41 -5.15
C VAL A 221 -0.59 -6.51 -6.41
N GLY A 222 0.02 -6.95 -7.51
CA GLY A 222 -0.58 -7.03 -8.83
C GLY A 222 -0.06 -5.92 -9.72
N ILE A 223 0.51 -6.31 -10.87
CA ILE A 223 1.14 -5.40 -11.83
C ILE A 223 0.12 -4.34 -12.33
N ASP A 224 -1.15 -4.72 -12.40
CA ASP A 224 -2.24 -3.82 -12.82
C ASP A 224 -2.65 -2.79 -11.76
N VAL A 225 -2.31 -2.97 -10.48
CA VAL A 225 -2.48 -1.88 -9.49
C VAL A 225 -1.55 -0.72 -9.83
N GLY A 226 -0.31 -1.03 -10.26
CA GLY A 226 0.64 -0.04 -10.76
C GLY A 226 0.06 0.79 -11.91
N THR A 227 -0.68 0.18 -12.84
CA THR A 227 -1.31 0.91 -13.97
C THR A 227 -2.32 1.97 -13.57
N LYS A 228 -2.89 1.86 -12.38
CA LYS A 228 -3.87 2.83 -11.90
C LYS A 228 -3.20 3.97 -11.14
N ILE A 229 -2.15 3.65 -10.37
CA ILE A 229 -1.48 4.61 -9.49
C ILE A 229 -0.45 5.45 -10.27
N ILE A 230 0.32 4.84 -11.17
CA ILE A 230 1.42 5.53 -11.88
C ILE A 230 0.91 6.74 -12.68
N PRO A 231 -0.17 6.65 -13.49
CA PRO A 231 -0.67 7.82 -14.22
C PRO A 231 -1.03 8.98 -13.29
N VAL A 232 -1.70 8.71 -12.16
CA VAL A 232 -2.06 9.71 -11.16
C VAL A 232 -0.81 10.36 -10.55
N LEU A 233 0.20 9.56 -10.20
CA LEU A 233 1.48 10.08 -9.67
C LEU A 233 2.23 10.92 -10.72
N VAL A 234 2.21 10.54 -11.99
CA VAL A 234 2.86 11.29 -13.07
C VAL A 234 2.14 12.59 -13.36
N GLU A 235 0.81 12.57 -13.37
CA GLU A 235 -0.03 13.76 -13.57
C GLU A 235 0.16 14.79 -12.45
N GLU A 236 0.14 14.36 -11.18
CA GLU A 236 0.24 15.29 -10.05
C GLU A 236 1.69 15.66 -9.66
N LEU A 237 2.65 14.74 -9.78
CA LEU A 237 4.01 14.89 -9.24
C LEU A 237 5.11 14.86 -10.31
N GLY A 238 4.73 14.65 -11.57
CA GLY A 238 5.60 14.80 -12.72
C GLY A 238 6.37 13.54 -13.14
N PRO A 239 7.31 13.68 -14.11
CA PRO A 239 7.92 12.56 -14.83
C PRO A 239 8.82 11.67 -13.97
N ARG A 240 9.20 12.09 -12.76
CA ARG A 240 10.01 11.29 -11.83
C ARG A 240 9.34 9.97 -11.42
N PHE A 241 8.01 9.90 -11.53
CA PHE A 241 7.22 8.70 -11.27
C PHE A 241 6.97 7.83 -12.50
N ALA A 242 7.41 8.26 -13.68
CA ALA A 242 7.20 7.52 -14.92
C ALA A 242 7.91 6.15 -14.83
N ALA A 243 7.10 5.09 -14.95
CA ALA A 243 7.62 3.75 -15.10
C ALA A 243 8.33 3.60 -16.45
N PRO A 244 9.32 2.70 -16.56
CA PRO A 244 9.94 2.40 -17.86
C PRO A 244 8.91 1.88 -18.87
N ALA A 245 8.94 2.37 -20.11
CA ALA A 245 7.96 2.06 -21.16
C ALA A 245 7.76 0.55 -21.42
N ALA A 246 8.78 -0.26 -21.14
CA ALA A 246 8.71 -1.71 -21.31
C ALA A 246 7.69 -2.39 -20.36
N PHE A 247 7.31 -1.75 -19.25
CA PHE A 247 6.27 -2.27 -18.34
C PHE A 247 4.89 -2.30 -18.97
N ASP A 248 4.57 -1.35 -19.87
CA ASP A 248 3.32 -1.37 -20.62
C ASP A 248 3.17 -2.64 -21.48
N THR A 249 4.30 -3.19 -21.93
CA THR A 249 4.33 -4.44 -22.70
C THR A 249 4.01 -5.65 -21.81
N VAL A 250 4.56 -5.69 -20.58
CA VAL A 250 4.25 -6.74 -19.59
C VAL A 250 2.77 -6.74 -19.21
N LEU A 251 2.19 -5.55 -19.09
CA LEU A 251 0.78 -5.36 -18.78
C LEU A 251 -0.14 -5.84 -19.91
N LYS A 252 0.20 -5.51 -21.17
CA LYS A 252 -0.55 -5.95 -22.36
C LYS A 252 -0.49 -7.48 -22.57
N ASP A 253 0.55 -8.17 -22.08
CA ASP A 253 0.65 -9.64 -22.09
C ASP A 253 -0.30 -10.34 -21.09
N GLY A 254 -1.09 -9.59 -20.32
CA GLY A 254 -2.05 -10.16 -19.38
C GLY A 254 -1.42 -10.74 -18.11
N ARG A 255 -0.16 -10.40 -17.83
CA ARG A 255 0.54 -10.75 -16.59
C ARG A 255 0.00 -9.88 -15.45
N LYS A 256 -0.70 -10.51 -14.50
CA LYS A 256 -1.35 -9.82 -13.39
C LYS A 256 -0.74 -10.19 -12.03
N GLY A 257 0.34 -10.95 -12.03
CA GLY A 257 1.04 -11.39 -10.83
C GLY A 257 0.39 -12.63 -10.22
N ARG A 258 0.40 -12.70 -8.89
CA ARG A 258 -0.04 -13.88 -8.13
C ARG A 258 -1.52 -14.22 -8.35
N LYS A 259 -2.36 -13.21 -8.64
CA LYS A 259 -3.82 -13.39 -8.73
C LYS A 259 -4.30 -14.20 -9.92
N ASN A 260 -3.56 -14.21 -11.04
CA ASN A 260 -3.83 -15.08 -12.18
C ASN A 260 -2.75 -16.14 -12.38
N GLY A 261 -1.86 -16.32 -11.39
CA GLY A 261 -0.80 -17.32 -11.42
C GLY A 261 0.42 -16.95 -12.28
N LYS A 262 0.42 -15.79 -12.95
CA LYS A 262 1.43 -15.40 -13.94
C LYS A 262 1.78 -13.91 -13.84
N GLY A 263 3.00 -13.62 -13.41
CA GLY A 263 3.59 -12.28 -13.31
C GLY A 263 4.98 -12.23 -13.91
N PHE A 264 5.93 -11.61 -13.21
CA PHE A 264 7.37 -11.82 -13.43
C PHE A 264 7.80 -13.24 -13.03
N TYR A 265 7.07 -13.82 -12.08
CA TYR A 265 7.20 -15.20 -11.66
C TYR A 265 6.00 -16.06 -12.06
N LEU A 266 6.23 -17.37 -12.11
CA LEU A 266 5.16 -18.36 -12.21
C LEU A 266 4.74 -18.82 -10.82
N TYR A 267 3.44 -18.73 -10.53
CA TYR A 267 2.88 -19.11 -9.24
C TYR A 267 2.10 -20.42 -9.36
N PRO A 268 2.53 -21.50 -8.68
CA PRO A 268 1.81 -22.76 -8.70
C PRO A 268 0.42 -22.63 -8.06
N SER A 269 -0.56 -23.33 -8.62
CA SER A 269 -1.90 -23.46 -8.03
C SER A 269 -1.83 -24.10 -6.63
N GLU A 270 -2.86 -23.88 -5.79
CA GLU A 270 -2.84 -24.28 -4.36
C GLU A 270 -2.49 -25.77 -4.10
N GLY A 271 -2.73 -26.66 -5.07
CA GLY A 271 -2.34 -28.08 -4.99
C GLY A 271 -0.86 -28.39 -5.29
N GLN A 272 -0.12 -27.48 -5.94
CA GLN A 272 1.27 -27.68 -6.39
C GLN A 272 2.31 -26.95 -5.52
N GLN A 273 1.88 -26.12 -4.55
CA GLN A 273 2.76 -25.30 -3.71
C GLN A 273 3.74 -26.11 -2.84
N ARG A 274 3.43 -27.37 -2.53
CA ARG A 274 4.33 -28.26 -1.75
C ARG A 274 5.51 -28.81 -2.54
N GLN A 275 5.47 -28.76 -3.88
CA GLN A 275 6.46 -29.44 -4.74
C GLN A 275 7.22 -28.50 -5.68
N ARG A 276 6.72 -27.27 -5.93
CA ARG A 276 7.34 -26.34 -6.89
C ARG A 276 7.77 -25.05 -6.20
N ARG A 277 9.08 -24.78 -6.21
CA ARG A 277 9.65 -23.48 -5.84
C ARG A 277 9.18 -22.41 -6.85
N LYS A 278 9.00 -21.19 -6.35
CA LYS A 278 8.86 -19.98 -7.16
C LYS A 278 10.04 -19.89 -8.15
N ARG A 279 9.77 -19.65 -9.43
CA ARG A 279 10.76 -19.52 -10.51
C ARG A 279 10.41 -18.32 -11.38
N ALA A 280 11.40 -17.52 -11.81
CA ALA A 280 11.12 -16.47 -12.76
C ALA A 280 10.56 -17.07 -14.04
N ASP A 281 9.62 -16.35 -14.66
CA ASP A 281 9.13 -16.72 -15.97
C ASP A 281 10.11 -16.21 -17.03
N THR A 282 10.86 -17.12 -17.63
CA THR A 282 11.88 -16.75 -18.62
C THR A 282 11.28 -16.07 -19.86
N SER A 283 10.00 -16.28 -20.16
CA SER A 283 9.33 -15.62 -21.28
C SER A 283 9.17 -14.11 -21.08
N VAL A 284 9.31 -13.60 -19.84
CA VAL A 284 9.35 -12.15 -19.56
C VAL A 284 10.60 -11.52 -20.18
N TYR A 285 11.74 -12.20 -20.12
CA TYR A 285 12.98 -11.68 -20.70
C TYR A 285 12.85 -11.54 -22.22
N THR A 286 12.25 -12.54 -22.88
CA THR A 286 11.95 -12.47 -24.31
C THR A 286 10.96 -11.35 -24.65
N LEU A 287 9.90 -11.20 -23.85
CA LEU A 287 8.90 -10.14 -24.02
C LEU A 287 9.50 -8.74 -23.91
N LEU A 288 10.45 -8.57 -22.99
CA LEU A 288 11.15 -7.30 -22.75
C LEU A 288 12.35 -7.10 -23.69
N GLY A 289 12.70 -8.07 -24.52
CA GLY A 289 13.87 -8.00 -25.40
C GLY A 289 15.21 -7.98 -24.66
N ILE A 290 15.29 -8.56 -23.47
CA ILE A 290 16.47 -8.55 -22.61
C ILE A 290 17.11 -9.92 -22.48
N THR A 291 18.44 -9.97 -22.39
CA THR A 291 19.19 -11.18 -22.04
C THR A 291 19.66 -11.07 -20.59
N PRO A 292 19.16 -11.90 -19.67
CA PRO A 292 19.50 -11.75 -18.26
C PRO A 292 20.96 -12.13 -18.00
N LYS A 293 21.74 -11.19 -17.46
CA LYS A 293 23.12 -11.40 -17.03
C LYS A 293 23.41 -10.49 -15.85
N ALA A 294 23.67 -11.10 -14.69
CA ALA A 294 24.09 -10.36 -13.50
C ALA A 294 25.45 -9.71 -13.74
N HIS A 295 25.51 -8.39 -13.59
CA HIS A 295 26.74 -7.61 -13.78
C HIS A 295 26.98 -6.62 -12.64
N LEU A 296 25.92 -6.21 -11.92
CA LEU A 296 26.02 -5.34 -10.75
C LEU A 296 26.19 -6.15 -9.45
N PRO A 297 27.00 -5.65 -8.50
CA PRO A 297 27.00 -6.17 -7.14
C PRO A 297 25.63 -6.02 -6.48
N PRO A 298 25.17 -7.00 -5.66
CA PRO A 298 23.88 -6.90 -4.97
C PRO A 298 23.73 -5.62 -4.10
N ALA A 299 24.82 -5.17 -3.48
CA ALA A 299 24.82 -3.95 -2.68
C ALA A 299 24.51 -2.69 -3.51
N GLU A 300 24.95 -2.65 -4.78
CA GLU A 300 24.70 -1.52 -5.68
C GLU A 300 23.25 -1.48 -6.14
N ILE A 301 22.67 -2.64 -6.48
CA ILE A 301 21.24 -2.77 -6.80
C ILE A 301 20.39 -2.29 -5.63
N ALA A 302 20.72 -2.74 -4.41
CA ALA A 302 20.01 -2.32 -3.21
C ALA A 302 20.16 -0.82 -2.95
N GLN A 303 21.36 -0.26 -3.07
CA GLN A 303 21.62 1.17 -2.88
C GLN A 303 20.80 2.02 -3.86
N ARG A 304 20.77 1.65 -5.15
CA ARG A 304 19.97 2.35 -6.17
C ARG A 304 18.49 2.42 -5.78
N CYS A 305 17.89 1.27 -5.47
CA CYS A 305 16.47 1.22 -5.13
C CYS A 305 16.14 1.95 -3.81
N VAL A 306 16.96 1.73 -2.78
CA VAL A 306 16.73 2.33 -1.44
C VAL A 306 16.90 3.84 -1.48
N MET A 307 17.93 4.36 -2.16
CA MET A 307 18.15 5.81 -2.25
C MET A 307 16.98 6.54 -2.90
N MET A 308 16.32 5.93 -3.90
CA MET A 308 15.09 6.47 -4.48
C MET A 308 13.94 6.57 -3.49
N MET A 309 13.76 5.55 -2.64
CA MET A 309 12.75 5.56 -1.57
C MET A 309 13.05 6.63 -0.51
N LEU A 310 14.31 6.73 -0.07
CA LEU A 310 14.74 7.69 0.94
C LEU A 310 14.54 9.14 0.47
N ASN A 311 14.93 9.41 -0.78
CA ASN A 311 14.77 10.73 -1.40
C ASN A 311 13.30 11.15 -1.47
N GLU A 312 12.41 10.24 -1.88
CA GLU A 312 10.97 10.53 -1.93
C GLU A 312 10.33 10.62 -0.52
N ALA A 313 10.82 9.86 0.46
CA ALA A 313 10.39 10.01 1.85
C ALA A 313 10.72 11.42 2.38
N ALA A 314 11.93 11.92 2.12
CA ALA A 314 12.30 13.28 2.49
C ALA A 314 11.43 14.35 1.81
N ARG A 315 11.06 14.16 0.52
CA ARG A 315 10.08 15.03 -0.17
C ARG A 315 8.70 14.98 0.46
N CYS A 316 8.21 13.79 0.83
CA CYS A 316 6.92 13.64 1.51
C CYS A 316 6.85 14.43 2.82
N LEU A 317 7.96 14.50 3.56
CA LEU A 317 8.04 15.32 4.77
C LEU A 317 8.10 16.82 4.46
N GLU A 318 8.84 17.24 3.44
CA GLU A 318 8.91 18.63 2.98
C GLU A 318 7.56 19.16 2.47
N GLU A 319 6.84 18.34 1.70
CA GLU A 319 5.55 18.70 1.12
C GLU A 319 4.36 18.53 2.11
N GLY A 320 4.64 18.12 3.35
CA GLY A 320 3.63 17.93 4.39
C GLY A 320 2.68 16.75 4.17
N VAL A 321 3.08 15.75 3.37
CA VAL A 321 2.33 14.48 3.23
C VAL A 321 2.28 13.75 4.56
N ILE A 322 3.40 13.73 5.26
CA ILE A 322 3.50 13.25 6.64
C ILE A 322 3.84 14.42 7.56
N ARG A 323 3.31 14.40 8.78
CA ARG A 323 3.53 15.49 9.76
C ARG A 323 4.84 15.35 10.51
N SER A 324 5.40 14.15 10.60
CA SER A 324 6.60 13.87 11.37
C SER A 324 7.44 12.74 10.76
N PRO A 325 8.77 12.74 10.95
CA PRO A 325 9.63 11.63 10.56
C PRO A 325 9.17 10.30 11.16
N ARG A 326 8.67 10.32 12.40
CA ARG A 326 8.16 9.14 13.11
C ARG A 326 7.03 8.45 12.35
N ASP A 327 6.04 9.20 11.90
CA ASP A 327 4.89 8.61 11.21
C ASP A 327 5.34 8.06 9.83
N GLY A 328 6.32 8.71 9.19
CA GLY A 328 6.95 8.20 7.99
C GLY A 328 7.72 6.89 8.21
N ASP A 329 8.52 6.81 9.28
CA ASP A 329 9.25 5.59 9.63
C ASP A 329 8.30 4.42 9.93
N ILE A 330 7.27 4.67 10.73
CA ILE A 330 6.22 3.68 11.04
C ILE A 330 5.51 3.24 9.75
N GLY A 331 5.16 4.20 8.88
CA GLY A 331 4.51 3.91 7.60
C GLY A 331 5.34 3.02 6.70
N ALA A 332 6.63 3.30 6.56
CA ALA A 332 7.52 2.49 5.72
C ALA A 332 7.74 1.09 6.31
N VAL A 333 7.97 0.98 7.63
CA VAL A 333 8.21 -0.30 8.30
C VAL A 333 6.98 -1.20 8.27
N PHE A 334 5.80 -0.67 8.58
CA PHE A 334 4.56 -1.45 8.65
C PHE A 334 3.78 -1.56 7.36
N GLY A 335 3.97 -0.64 6.41
CA GLY A 335 3.32 -0.65 5.10
C GLY A 335 4.12 -1.40 4.05
N ILE A 336 5.41 -1.05 3.90
CA ILE A 336 6.29 -1.59 2.86
C ILE A 336 7.09 -2.79 3.37
N GLY A 337 7.39 -2.83 4.68
CA GLY A 337 8.35 -3.76 5.24
C GLY A 337 9.78 -3.23 5.16
N PHE A 338 9.97 -1.91 5.29
CA PHE A 338 11.31 -1.33 5.43
C PHE A 338 12.07 -2.04 6.57
N PRO A 339 13.37 -2.38 6.39
CA PRO A 339 14.11 -3.20 7.36
C PRO A 339 14.02 -2.64 8.80
N PRO A 340 13.36 -3.34 9.74
CA PRO A 340 13.07 -2.77 11.06
C PRO A 340 14.32 -2.45 11.89
N PHE A 341 15.41 -3.18 11.66
CA PHE A 341 16.69 -2.94 12.35
C PHE A 341 17.38 -1.64 11.91
N LEU A 342 16.96 -1.03 10.79
CA LEU A 342 17.38 0.31 10.36
C LEU A 342 16.44 1.42 10.88
N GLY A 343 15.37 1.06 11.60
CA GLY A 343 14.42 1.98 12.24
C GLY A 343 13.40 2.66 11.33
N GLY A 344 13.66 2.74 10.01
CA GLY A 344 12.82 3.43 9.03
C GLY A 344 13.64 4.34 8.12
N PRO A 345 13.08 4.86 7.02
CA PRO A 345 13.79 5.72 6.07
C PRO A 345 14.46 6.94 6.74
N PHE A 346 13.80 7.64 7.64
CA PHE A 346 14.35 8.83 8.29
C PHE A 346 15.43 8.48 9.30
N ARG A 347 15.19 7.44 10.13
CA ARG A 347 16.20 6.96 11.06
C ARG A 347 17.46 6.46 10.34
N TYR A 348 17.28 5.76 9.22
CA TYR A 348 18.39 5.27 8.39
C TYR A 348 19.15 6.42 7.73
N MET A 349 18.46 7.45 7.23
CA MET A 349 19.13 8.67 6.72
C MET A 349 19.97 9.37 7.79
N ASP A 350 19.49 9.43 9.04
CA ASP A 350 20.25 10.01 10.17
C ASP A 350 21.47 9.16 10.57
N GLU A 351 21.40 7.84 10.42
CA GLU A 351 22.52 6.93 10.64
C GLU A 351 23.60 7.10 9.57
N LEU A 352 23.19 7.23 8.29
CA LEU A 352 24.09 7.48 7.17
C LEU A 352 24.70 8.89 7.21
N GLY A 353 23.91 9.88 7.65
CA GLY A 353 24.19 11.31 7.56
C GLY A 353 23.71 11.92 6.23
N ALA A 354 23.04 13.08 6.31
CA ALA A 354 22.47 13.76 5.15
C ALA A 354 23.50 14.05 4.04
N GLU A 355 24.73 14.43 4.40
CA GLU A 355 25.81 14.66 3.44
C GLU A 355 26.14 13.40 2.62
N LYS A 356 26.21 12.23 3.28
CA LYS A 356 26.49 10.96 2.61
C LYS A 356 25.35 10.55 1.68
N VAL A 357 24.10 10.76 2.11
CA VAL A 357 22.91 10.50 1.28
C VAL A 357 22.93 11.37 0.03
N VAL A 358 23.17 12.68 0.16
CA VAL A 358 23.24 13.62 -0.97
C VAL A 358 24.38 13.25 -1.92
N LYS A 359 25.59 12.99 -1.42
CA LYS A 359 26.72 12.56 -2.27
C LYS A 359 26.43 11.26 -3.02
N THR A 360 25.77 10.31 -2.37
CA THR A 360 25.37 9.04 -3.01
C THR A 360 24.36 9.30 -4.12
N LEU A 361 23.33 10.12 -3.87
CA LEU A 361 22.33 10.49 -4.87
C LEU A 361 22.94 11.22 -6.06
N GLN A 362 23.86 12.17 -5.82
CA GLN A 362 24.58 12.88 -6.88
C GLN A 362 25.47 11.94 -7.71
N TYR A 363 26.13 10.98 -7.08
CA TYR A 363 26.90 9.96 -7.80
C TYR A 363 25.99 9.11 -8.70
N LEU A 364 24.86 8.63 -8.17
CA LEU A 364 23.88 7.87 -8.95
C LEU A 364 23.26 8.70 -10.07
N GLN A 365 23.04 10.00 -9.84
CA GLN A 365 22.56 10.94 -10.85
C GLN A 365 23.52 11.03 -12.03
N GLN A 366 24.83 11.14 -11.77
CA GLN A 366 25.85 11.16 -12.83
C GLN A 366 25.91 9.85 -13.63
N GLN A 367 25.69 8.70 -12.99
CA GLN A 367 25.79 7.39 -13.62
C GLN A 367 24.52 6.95 -14.34
N HIS A 368 23.34 7.32 -13.84
CA HIS A 368 22.07 6.74 -14.26
C HIS A 368 20.99 7.76 -14.65
N GLY A 369 21.21 9.06 -14.39
CA GLY A 369 20.37 10.15 -14.87
C GLY A 369 19.62 10.93 -13.79
N GLU A 370 18.90 11.94 -14.24
CA GLU A 370 18.29 13.01 -13.42
C GLU A 370 17.28 12.54 -12.36
N HIS A 371 16.69 11.36 -12.50
CA HIS A 371 15.71 10.86 -11.52
C HIS A 371 16.32 10.63 -10.13
N PHE A 372 17.65 10.50 -10.03
CA PHE A 372 18.38 10.39 -8.77
C PHE A 372 18.69 11.74 -8.11
N ALA A 373 18.34 12.88 -8.70
CA ALA A 373 18.62 14.19 -8.15
C ALA A 373 18.12 14.31 -6.69
N PRO A 374 18.98 14.70 -5.72
CA PRO A 374 18.60 14.83 -4.32
C PRO A 374 17.56 15.93 -4.14
N CYS A 375 16.54 15.70 -3.30
CA CYS A 375 15.55 16.72 -3.00
C CYS A 375 16.13 17.90 -2.21
N GLU A 376 15.45 19.05 -2.28
CA GLU A 376 15.90 20.28 -1.66
C GLU A 376 16.07 20.14 -0.15
N ARG A 377 15.14 19.47 0.55
CA ARG A 377 15.31 19.16 1.98
C ARG A 377 16.62 18.46 2.30
N LEU A 378 16.97 17.40 1.58
CA LEU A 378 18.22 16.66 1.84
C LEU A 378 19.45 17.52 1.57
N GLN A 379 19.42 18.33 0.51
CA GLN A 379 20.50 19.27 0.21
C GLN A 379 20.68 20.32 1.32
N ARG A 380 19.58 20.92 1.81
CA ARG A 380 19.62 21.87 2.93
C ARG A 380 20.15 21.22 4.21
N MET A 381 19.62 20.04 4.55
CA MET A 381 20.08 19.28 5.72
C MET A 381 21.56 18.92 5.65
N ALA A 382 22.08 18.57 4.45
CA ALA A 382 23.50 18.31 4.24
C ALA A 382 24.36 19.55 4.46
N GLN A 383 23.90 20.73 4.01
CA GLN A 383 24.62 22.00 4.21
C GLN A 383 24.62 22.46 5.68
N GLN A 384 23.52 22.22 6.39
CA GLN A 384 23.30 22.68 7.76
C GLN A 384 23.67 21.62 8.83
N ASN A 385 24.10 20.43 8.40
CA ASN A 385 24.37 19.27 9.26
C ASN A 385 23.18 18.91 10.17
N GLU A 386 21.98 19.00 9.63
CA GLU A 386 20.73 18.71 10.33
C GLU A 386 20.40 17.21 10.35
N ARG A 387 19.52 16.83 11.27
CA ARG A 387 19.00 15.47 11.44
C ARG A 387 17.48 15.49 11.47
N PHE A 388 16.85 14.41 11.03
CA PHE A 388 15.40 14.25 11.16
C PHE A 388 14.98 14.05 12.62
N TYR A 389 15.80 13.35 13.40
CA TYR A 389 15.66 13.18 14.83
C TYR A 389 16.75 13.97 15.57
N PRO A 390 16.42 15.13 16.15
CA PRO A 390 17.37 15.85 17.01
C PRO A 390 17.77 14.98 18.21
N ARG A 391 19.01 15.16 18.67
CA ARG A 391 19.57 14.44 19.82
C ARG A 391 19.08 14.99 21.14
#